data_AF-A0A850MIK4-F1
#
_entry.id   AF-A0A850MIK4-F1
#
_cell.length_a   1.000
_cell.length_b   1.000
_cell.length_c   1.000
_cell.angle_alpha   90.00
_cell.angle_beta   90.00
_cell.angle_gamma   90.00
#
_symmetry.space_group_name_H-M   'P 1'
#
loop_
_entity.id
_entity.type
_entity.pdbx_description
1 polymer ?
#
loop_
_entity_poly.entity_id
_entity_poly.type
_entity_poly.pdbx_seq_one_letter_code
_entity_poly.pdbx_strand_id
1 'polypeptide(L)'
;MAKTWNVTMEGEDLGSSDDINLTFIDSKEIIGKAPLNKRFIDDLRWNIEKHPHYKAIRNIKSIESSTGDKPATNTVGVILASAASDDLQFGFLFTEIKKDSYEIIALWPDDFARVCKAKKELYKKFIVNLVQNPTTFAEVSVVLSV
;
A
#
# COMPACT_ATOMS: atom_id res chain seq x y z
N MET A 1 -14.31 -17.05 1.87
CA MET A 1 -13.35 -16.08 2.42
C MET A 1 -12.91 -15.19 1.27
N ALA A 2 -12.74 -13.89 1.48
CA ALA A 2 -12.21 -13.01 0.45
C ALA A 2 -10.76 -13.42 0.15
N LYS A 3 -10.34 -13.33 -1.11
CA LYS A 3 -8.96 -13.56 -1.51
C LYS A 3 -8.03 -12.61 -0.74
N THR A 4 -6.92 -13.13 -0.24
CA THR A 4 -5.90 -12.35 0.48
C THR A 4 -4.54 -12.43 -0.20
N TRP A 5 -3.72 -11.42 0.08
CA TRP A 5 -2.33 -11.30 -0.34
C TRP A 5 -1.45 -11.16 0.91
N ASN A 6 -0.55 -12.11 1.12
CA ASN A 6 0.44 -12.05 2.19
C ASN A 6 1.71 -11.38 1.65
N VAL A 7 2.13 -10.30 2.30
CA VAL A 7 3.35 -9.57 1.98
C VAL A 7 4.32 -9.74 3.13
N THR A 8 5.51 -10.24 2.83
CA THR A 8 6.59 -10.41 3.78
C THR A 8 7.68 -9.37 3.52
N MET A 9 8.07 -8.64 4.55
CA MET A 9 9.11 -7.61 4.51
C MET A 9 10.21 -7.94 5.53
N GLU A 10 11.47 -7.56 5.26
CA GLU A 10 12.53 -7.67 6.28
C GLU A 10 12.21 -6.74 7.46
N GLY A 11 12.58 -7.14 8.67
CA GLY A 11 12.48 -6.30 9.86
C GLY A 11 13.33 -5.01 9.77
N GLU A 12 13.18 -4.12 10.74
CA GLU A 12 13.85 -2.81 10.79
C GLU A 12 15.39 -2.88 10.72
N ASP A 13 16.00 -4.01 11.11
CA ASP A 13 17.44 -4.25 11.01
C ASP A 13 17.75 -5.38 10.01
N LEU A 14 18.68 -5.15 9.08
CA LEU A 14 19.27 -6.20 8.23
C LEU A 14 19.80 -7.33 9.12
N GLY A 15 19.16 -8.50 9.09
CA GLY A 15 19.52 -9.67 9.91
C GLY A 15 18.81 -9.79 11.27
N SER A 16 17.85 -8.92 11.60
CA SER A 16 16.91 -9.20 12.69
C SER A 16 15.95 -10.33 12.28
N SER A 17 15.71 -11.29 13.17
CA SER A 17 15.06 -12.58 12.84
C SER A 17 13.56 -12.51 12.56
N ASP A 18 12.93 -11.34 12.71
CA ASP A 18 11.47 -11.21 12.62
C ASP A 18 11.06 -10.53 11.32
N ASP A 19 10.67 -11.35 10.35
CA ASP A 19 10.00 -10.89 9.13
C ASP A 19 8.63 -10.29 9.47
N ILE A 20 8.36 -9.10 8.93
CA ILE A 20 7.06 -8.45 9.07
C ILE A 20 6.11 -9.05 8.03
N ASN A 21 5.04 -9.68 8.50
CA ASN A 21 4.03 -10.30 7.66
C ASN A 21 2.72 -9.50 7.73
N LEU A 22 2.29 -8.98 6.59
CA LEU A 22 1.03 -8.25 6.44
C LEU A 22 0.08 -9.00 5.51
N THR A 23 -1.14 -9.25 5.97
CA THR A 23 -2.20 -9.87 5.18
C THR A 23 -3.14 -8.79 4.64
N PHE A 24 -3.05 -8.53 3.34
CA PHE A 24 -3.93 -7.61 2.62
C PHE A 24 -5.16 -8.35 2.07
N ILE A 25 -6.28 -7.64 1.97
CA ILE A 25 -7.52 -8.15 1.38
C ILE A 25 -7.64 -7.70 -0.07
N ASP A 26 -7.91 -8.61 -0.99
CA ASP A 26 -7.96 -8.34 -2.43
C ASP A 26 -8.97 -7.23 -2.77
N SER A 27 -8.51 -6.25 -3.54
CA SER A 27 -9.27 -5.03 -3.83
C SER A 27 -10.41 -5.28 -4.82
N LYS A 28 -10.34 -6.34 -5.65
CA LYS A 28 -11.28 -6.59 -6.75
C LYS A 28 -12.71 -6.83 -6.24
N GLU A 29 -12.86 -7.53 -5.13
CA GLU A 29 -14.16 -7.78 -4.49
C GLU A 29 -14.65 -6.61 -3.63
N ILE A 30 -13.79 -5.65 -3.32
CA ILE A 30 -14.07 -4.53 -2.43
C ILE A 30 -14.40 -3.28 -3.25
N ILE A 31 -13.41 -2.80 -4.00
CA ILE A 31 -13.44 -1.53 -4.74
C ILE A 31 -13.41 -1.74 -6.25
N GLY A 32 -13.19 -2.98 -6.73
CA GLY A 32 -13.04 -3.28 -8.14
C GLY A 32 -11.66 -2.88 -8.67
N LYS A 33 -11.58 -2.54 -9.96
CA LYS A 33 -10.33 -2.03 -10.55
C LYS A 33 -10.04 -0.63 -10.02
N ALA A 34 -8.82 -0.42 -9.54
CA ALA A 34 -8.40 0.81 -8.89
C ALA A 34 -7.07 1.31 -9.49
N PRO A 35 -7.10 1.84 -10.74
CA PRO A 35 -5.90 2.37 -11.38
C PRO A 35 -5.40 3.62 -10.65
N LEU A 36 -4.09 3.70 -10.46
CA LEU A 36 -3.39 4.85 -9.96
C LEU A 36 -2.85 5.68 -11.13
N ASN A 37 -3.15 6.97 -11.09
CA ASN A 37 -2.64 7.96 -12.03
C ASN A 37 -1.13 8.17 -11.81
N LYS A 38 -0.35 8.32 -12.89
CA LYS A 38 1.05 8.76 -12.85
C LYS A 38 1.28 9.99 -11.95
N ARG A 39 0.40 11.00 -12.02
CA ARG A 39 0.43 12.19 -11.17
C ARG A 39 0.43 11.86 -9.68
N PHE A 40 -0.35 10.86 -9.25
CA PHE A 40 -0.34 10.44 -7.85
C PHE A 40 1.05 9.90 -7.44
N ILE A 41 1.70 9.14 -8.33
CA ILE A 41 3.05 8.61 -8.09
C ILE A 41 4.09 9.74 -8.06
N ASP A 42 3.97 10.72 -8.96
CA ASP A 42 4.85 11.89 -9.00
C ASP A 42 4.67 12.74 -7.72
N ASP A 43 3.43 13.00 -7.30
CA ASP A 43 3.13 13.74 -6.07
C ASP A 43 3.61 12.98 -4.82
N LEU A 44 3.50 11.64 -4.80
CA LEU A 44 4.00 10.80 -3.72
C LEU A 44 5.54 10.85 -3.64
N ARG A 45 6.23 10.77 -4.78
CA ARG A 45 7.69 10.94 -4.86
C ARG A 45 8.11 12.30 -4.33
N TRP A 46 7.42 13.36 -4.75
CA TRP A 46 7.68 14.70 -4.24
C TRP A 46 7.55 14.77 -2.72
N ASN A 47 6.51 14.15 -2.15
CA ASN A 47 6.33 14.14 -0.71
C ASN A 47 7.46 13.37 0.01
N ILE A 48 7.93 12.24 -0.53
CA ILE A 48 9.10 11.51 0.01
C ILE A 48 10.36 12.38 0.03
N GLU A 49 10.56 13.24 -0.97
CA GLU A 49 11.72 14.14 -1.02
C GLU A 49 11.59 15.35 -0.07
N LYS A 50 10.36 15.77 0.25
CA LYS A 50 10.08 17.01 1.00
C LYS A 50 9.76 16.80 2.47
N HIS A 51 9.25 15.64 2.84
CA HIS A 51 8.70 15.38 4.16
C HIS A 51 9.48 14.24 4.83
N PRO A 52 10.18 14.49 5.95
CA PRO A 52 10.99 13.46 6.63
C PRO A 52 10.21 12.24 7.10
N HIS A 53 8.90 12.41 7.34
CA HIS A 53 7.99 11.33 7.72
C HIS A 53 7.44 10.53 6.53
N TYR A 54 7.83 10.87 5.31
CA TYR A 54 7.60 10.07 4.11
C TYR A 54 8.90 9.36 3.73
N LYS A 55 8.86 8.03 3.63
CA LYS A 55 10.04 7.20 3.37
C LYS A 55 9.81 6.27 2.19
N ALA A 56 10.86 6.03 1.41
CA ALA A 56 10.89 4.96 0.42
C ALA A 56 11.92 3.92 0.84
N ILE A 57 11.51 2.65 0.89
CA ILE A 57 12.34 1.55 1.36
C ILE A 57 12.21 0.40 0.37
N ARG A 58 13.29 -0.31 0.08
CA ARG A 58 13.25 -1.54 -0.73
C ARG A 58 13.40 -2.72 0.20
N ASN A 59 12.30 -3.38 0.50
CA ASN A 59 12.27 -4.34 1.59
C ASN A 59 11.24 -5.47 1.46
N ILE A 60 10.50 -5.55 0.35
CA ILE A 60 9.57 -6.67 0.16
C ILE A 60 10.37 -7.90 -0.27
N LYS A 61 10.30 -8.97 0.53
CA LYS A 61 10.91 -10.28 0.28
C LYS A 61 10.03 -11.16 -0.59
N SER A 62 8.73 -11.24 -0.27
CA SER A 62 7.78 -12.08 -0.99
C SER A 62 6.36 -11.51 -0.95
N ILE A 63 5.59 -11.88 -1.97
CA ILE A 63 4.18 -11.56 -2.11
C ILE A 63 3.47 -12.80 -2.61
N GLU A 64 2.54 -13.31 -1.81
CA GLU A 64 1.83 -14.56 -2.09
C GLU A 64 0.33 -14.36 -2.02
N SER A 65 -0.38 -14.78 -3.06
CA SER A 65 -1.84 -14.87 -2.99
C SER A 65 -2.26 -16.17 -2.30
N SER A 66 -3.29 -16.09 -1.47
CA SER A 66 -4.03 -17.26 -0.92
C SER A 66 -4.53 -18.25 -1.99
N THR A 67 -4.65 -17.82 -3.24
CA THR A 67 -5.08 -18.64 -4.39
C THR A 67 -3.93 -19.10 -5.29
N GLY A 68 -2.68 -18.74 -4.98
CA GLY A 68 -1.52 -18.99 -5.86
C GLY A 68 -1.37 -18.02 -7.03
N ASP A 69 -2.27 -17.03 -7.16
CA ASP A 69 -2.13 -15.95 -8.13
C ASP A 69 -0.86 -15.13 -7.89
N LYS A 70 -0.27 -14.62 -8.98
CA LYS A 70 0.88 -13.71 -8.95
C LYS A 70 0.47 -12.30 -9.33
N PRO A 71 1.20 -11.27 -8.84
CA PRO A 71 1.05 -9.91 -9.34
C PRO A 71 1.27 -9.85 -10.86
N ALA A 72 0.67 -8.85 -11.52
CA ALA A 72 0.74 -8.72 -12.97
C ALA A 72 2.17 -8.47 -13.49
N THR A 73 3.01 -7.86 -12.66
CA THR A 73 4.42 -7.61 -12.94
C THR A 73 5.26 -7.87 -11.70
N ASN A 74 6.58 -7.87 -11.85
CA ASN A 74 7.51 -7.96 -10.72
C ASN A 74 7.66 -6.62 -9.99
N THR A 75 7.15 -5.52 -10.54
CA THR A 75 7.17 -4.20 -9.89
C THR A 75 5.97 -4.10 -8.96
N VAL A 76 6.18 -4.43 -7.69
CA VAL A 76 5.14 -4.39 -6.67
C VAL A 76 5.61 -3.52 -5.51
N GLY A 77 4.67 -2.78 -4.94
CA GLY A 77 4.93 -1.94 -3.78
C GLY A 77 3.76 -1.92 -2.82
N VAL A 78 4.07 -1.56 -1.58
CA VAL A 78 3.13 -1.30 -0.51
C VAL A 78 3.26 0.16 -0.10
N ILE A 79 2.13 0.84 0.05
CA ILE A 79 2.05 2.10 0.80
C ILE A 79 1.48 1.76 2.16
N LEU A 80 2.20 2.10 3.23
CA LEU A 80 1.71 2.06 4.62
C LEU A 80 1.64 3.49 5.12
N ALA A 81 0.57 3.83 5.84
CA ALA A 81 0.40 5.15 6.42
C ALA A 81 -0.25 5.06 7.79
N SER A 82 0.21 5.89 8.71
CA SER A 82 -0.37 6.10 10.03
C SER A 82 -0.90 7.54 10.14
N ALA A 83 -2.11 7.70 10.67
CA ALA A 83 -2.65 9.03 10.93
C ALA A 83 -1.89 9.71 12.07
N ALA A 84 -1.79 11.04 12.04
CA ALA A 84 -1.14 11.82 13.10
C ALA A 84 -2.02 12.02 14.35
N SER A 85 -3.34 12.01 14.17
CA SER A 85 -4.31 12.29 15.24
C SER A 85 -4.77 11.04 16.00
N ASP A 86 -4.69 9.88 15.35
CA ASP A 86 -5.26 8.62 15.83
C ASP A 86 -4.32 7.47 15.46
N ASP A 87 -4.30 6.38 16.24
CA ASP A 87 -3.54 5.14 15.96
C ASP A 87 -4.07 4.35 14.75
N LEU A 88 -4.72 5.03 13.80
CA LEU A 88 -5.25 4.46 12.59
C LEU A 88 -4.15 4.24 11.57
N GLN A 89 -3.96 2.98 11.20
CA GLN A 89 -3.06 2.56 10.14
C GLN A 89 -3.85 2.04 8.95
N PHE A 90 -3.36 2.31 7.75
CA PHE A 90 -3.89 1.72 6.53
C PHE A 90 -2.79 1.54 5.50
N GLY A 91 -3.07 0.72 4.50
CA GLY A 91 -2.14 0.45 3.44
C GLY A 91 -2.77 -0.05 2.16
N PHE A 92 -1.99 0.08 1.10
CA PHE A 92 -2.35 -0.29 -0.25
C PHE A 92 -1.23 -1.14 -0.85
N LEU A 93 -1.57 -2.34 -1.29
CA LEU A 93 -0.71 -3.12 -2.16
C LEU A 93 -1.00 -2.69 -3.61
N PHE A 94 0.03 -2.30 -4.35
CA PHE A 94 -0.09 -1.87 -5.73
C PHE A 94 0.95 -2.54 -6.63
N THR A 95 0.58 -2.77 -7.89
CA THR A 95 1.46 -3.35 -8.91
C THR A 95 1.51 -2.45 -10.12
N GLU A 96 2.65 -2.38 -10.79
CA GLU A 96 2.72 -1.80 -12.13
C GLU A 96 1.96 -2.70 -13.12
N ILE A 97 1.10 -2.14 -13.97
CA ILE A 97 0.40 -2.89 -15.02
C ILE A 97 1.03 -2.64 -16.39
N LYS A 98 1.55 -1.43 -16.60
CA LYS A 98 2.32 -0.99 -17.76
C LYS A 98 3.22 0.15 -17.30
N LYS A 99 4.25 0.49 -18.09
CA LYS A 99 5.19 1.56 -17.77
C LYS A 99 4.49 2.81 -17.23
N ASP A 100 4.86 3.24 -16.02
CA ASP A 100 4.33 4.40 -15.30
C ASP A 100 2.81 4.35 -14.99
N SER A 101 2.22 3.16 -14.93
CA SER A 101 0.80 2.96 -14.63
C SER A 101 0.65 1.84 -13.63
N TYR A 102 0.04 2.17 -12.49
CA TYR A 102 -0.09 1.27 -11.36
C TYR A 102 -1.56 0.98 -11.07
N GLU A 103 -1.84 -0.10 -10.34
CA GLU A 103 -3.17 -0.42 -9.83
C GLU A 103 -3.07 -0.96 -8.42
N ILE A 104 -4.04 -0.58 -7.59
CA ILE A 104 -4.20 -1.14 -6.24
C ILE A 104 -4.86 -2.50 -6.36
N ILE A 105 -4.17 -3.52 -5.87
CA ILE A 105 -4.61 -4.92 -5.91
C ILE A 105 -5.08 -5.44 -4.55
N ALA A 106 -4.73 -4.77 -3.44
CA ALA A 106 -5.20 -5.15 -2.12
C ALA A 106 -5.16 -3.99 -1.10
N LEU A 107 -5.95 -4.12 -0.04
CA LEU A 107 -6.12 -3.12 1.03
C LEU A 107 -5.74 -3.73 2.39
N TRP A 108 -5.20 -2.91 3.29
CA TRP A 108 -4.87 -3.29 4.66
C TRP A 108 -5.18 -2.13 5.62
N PRO A 109 -5.52 -2.38 6.90
CA PRO A 109 -5.90 -3.67 7.48
C PRO A 109 -7.29 -4.14 7.04
N ASP A 110 -7.73 -5.30 7.52
CA ASP A 110 -9.05 -5.86 7.21
C ASP A 110 -10.21 -4.91 7.60
N ASP A 111 -10.09 -4.19 8.72
CA ASP A 111 -11.10 -3.18 9.12
C ASP A 111 -11.20 -2.04 8.08
N PHE A 112 -10.05 -1.58 7.58
CA PHE A 112 -10.02 -0.58 6.52
C PHE A 112 -10.64 -1.10 5.21
N ALA A 113 -10.32 -2.34 4.84
CA ALA A 113 -10.89 -3.04 3.71
C ALA A 113 -12.42 -3.15 3.83
N ARG A 114 -12.95 -3.53 5.01
CA ARG A 114 -14.39 -3.59 5.29
C ARG A 114 -15.06 -2.22 5.18
N VAL A 115 -14.44 -1.17 5.70
CA VAL A 115 -14.94 0.21 5.58
C VAL A 115 -14.99 0.65 4.12
N CYS A 116 -13.96 0.35 3.33
CA CYS A 116 -13.92 0.64 1.90
C CYS A 116 -14.98 -0.16 1.11
N LYS A 117 -15.28 -1.40 1.53
CA LYS A 117 -16.35 -2.21 0.94
C LYS A 117 -17.71 -1.54 1.12
N ALA A 118 -17.99 -1.03 2.31
CA ALA A 118 -19.23 -0.35 2.63
C ALA A 118 -19.35 1.02 1.94
N LYS A 119 -18.22 1.73 1.79
CA LYS A 119 -18.16 3.07 1.20
C LYS A 119 -16.98 3.17 0.24
N LYS A 120 -17.18 2.73 -1.00
CA LYS A 120 -16.15 2.67 -2.04
C LYS A 120 -15.48 4.01 -2.34
N GLU A 121 -16.11 5.15 -2.08
CA GLU A 121 -15.45 6.44 -2.31
C GLU A 121 -14.37 6.78 -1.25
N LEU A 122 -14.32 6.05 -0.12
CA LEU A 122 -13.35 6.32 0.93
C LEU A 122 -11.92 6.05 0.49
N TYR A 123 -11.64 4.93 -0.20
CA TYR A 123 -10.26 4.62 -0.62
C TYR A 123 -9.69 5.74 -1.50
N LYS A 124 -10.51 6.34 -2.38
CA LYS A 124 -10.09 7.48 -3.22
C LYS A 124 -9.74 8.69 -2.38
N LYS A 125 -10.54 8.99 -1.35
CA LYS A 125 -10.26 10.09 -0.42
C LYS A 125 -8.93 9.86 0.31
N PHE A 126 -8.66 8.63 0.77
CA PHE A 126 -7.38 8.30 1.41
C PHE A 126 -6.18 8.47 0.46
N ILE A 127 -6.29 7.99 -0.78
CA ILE A 127 -5.24 8.16 -1.81
C ILE A 127 -4.99 9.64 -2.09
N VAL A 128 -6.04 10.43 -2.27
CA VAL A 128 -5.89 11.88 -2.49
C VAL A 128 -5.28 12.55 -1.27
N ASN A 129 -5.70 12.16 -0.06
CA ASN A 129 -5.20 12.73 1.18
C ASN A 129 -3.70 12.46 1.37
N LEU A 130 -3.22 11.25 1.02
CA LEU A 130 -1.81 10.85 1.07
C LEU A 130 -0.88 11.82 0.34
N VAL A 131 -1.35 12.46 -0.73
CA VAL A 131 -0.53 13.40 -1.51
C VAL A 131 -0.85 14.86 -1.21
N GLN A 132 -2.11 15.20 -0.95
CA GLN A 132 -2.53 16.59 -0.78
C GLN A 132 -2.37 17.13 0.64
N ASN A 133 -2.43 16.28 1.67
CA ASN A 133 -2.39 16.71 3.07
C ASN A 133 -1.33 15.92 3.87
N PRO A 134 -0.03 16.05 3.53
CA PRO A 134 1.04 15.24 4.11
C PRO A 134 1.18 15.42 5.64
N THR A 135 0.75 16.56 6.20
CA THR A 135 0.79 16.83 7.64
C THR A 135 -0.25 16.05 8.45
N THR A 136 -1.21 15.39 7.78
CA THR A 136 -2.22 14.57 8.47
C THR A 136 -1.71 13.17 8.84
N PHE A 137 -0.51 12.80 8.39
CA PHE A 137 0.10 11.51 8.64
C PHE A 137 1.28 11.64 9.59
N ALA A 138 1.37 10.73 10.56
CA ALA A 138 2.53 10.60 11.42
C ALA A 138 3.70 9.97 10.64
N GLU A 139 3.40 8.95 9.84
CA GLU A 139 4.37 8.32 8.95
C GLU A 139 3.69 7.81 7.67
N VAL A 140 4.40 7.89 6.55
CA VAL A 140 4.06 7.21 5.30
C VAL A 140 5.29 6.48 4.77
N SER A 141 5.18 5.17 4.59
CA SER A 141 6.24 4.31 4.10
C SER A 141 5.83 3.67 2.78
N VAL A 142 6.60 3.93 1.73
CA VAL A 142 6.49 3.27 0.43
C VAL A 142 7.53 2.17 0.36
N VAL A 143 7.09 0.93 0.49
CA VAL A 143 7.96 -0.25 0.48
C VAL A 143 7.89 -0.89 -0.90
N LEU A 144 9.03 -1.09 -1.54
CA LEU A 144 9.15 -1.68 -2.87
C LEU A 144 9.79 -3.07 -2.79
N SER A 145 9.48 -3.92 -3.77
CA SER A 145 10.23 -5.16 -4.00
C SER A 145 11.69 -4.86 -4.37
N VAL A 146 12.58 -5.73 -3.89
CA VAL A 146 14.03 -5.67 -4.17
C VAL A 146 14.32 -6.03 -5.63
#